data_AF-F9YT98-F1
#
_entry.id   AF-F9YT98-F1
#
_cell.length_a   1.000
_cell.length_b   1.000
_cell.length_c   1.000
_cell.angle_alpha   90.00
_cell.angle_beta   90.00
_cell.angle_gamma   90.00
#
_symmetry.space_group_name_H-M   'P 1'
#
loop_
_entity.id
_entity.type
_entity.pdbx_description
1 polymer ?
#
loop_
_entity_poly.entity_id
_entity_poly.type
_entity_poly.pdbx_seq_one_letter_code
_entity_poly.pdbx_strand_id
1 'polypeptide(L)' 'MVNKLSKDLKAEKGKIYTHITGEIKIVSENPYCASCQGVIQQFNEMFPNVKLILVDGVK' A
#
# COMPACT_ATOMS: atom_id res chain seq x y z
N MET A 1 2.07 2.96 -8.38
CA MET A 1 3.13 2.30 -7.58
C MET A 1 2.60 1.08 -6.84
N VAL A 2 1.64 1.22 -5.92
CA VAL A 2 1.10 0.11 -5.11
C VAL A 2 0.47 -1.02 -5.95
N ASN A 3 -0.25 -0.67 -7.01
CA ASN A 3 -0.90 -1.65 -7.89
C ASN A 3 0.09 -2.56 -8.65
N LYS A 4 1.34 -2.11 -8.84
CA LYS A 4 2.41 -2.94 -9.44
C LYS A 4 3.01 -3.88 -8.38
N LEU A 5 3.22 -3.38 -7.17
CA LEU A 5 3.70 -4.18 -6.04
C LEU A 5 2.76 -5.35 -5.74
N SER A 6 1.44 -5.11 -5.74
CA SER A 6 0.45 -6.18 -5.57
C SER A 6 0.54 -7.25 -6.66
N LYS A 7 0.80 -6.86 -7.92
CA LYS A 7 0.99 -7.82 -9.01
C LYS A 7 2.27 -8.63 -8.87
N ASP A 8 3.38 -7.99 -8.48
CA ASP A 8 4.67 -8.65 -8.29
C ASP A 8 4.62 -9.64 -7.11
N LEU A 9 3.81 -9.34 -6.09
CA LEU A 9 3.51 -10.24 -4.97
C LEU A 9 2.48 -11.34 -5.32
N LYS A 10 2.03 -11.43 -6.59
CA LYS A 10 0.97 -12.32 -7.06
C LYS A 10 -0.31 -12.23 -6.21
N ALA A 11 -0.61 -11.02 -5.73
CA ALA A 11 -1.78 -10.77 -4.91
C ALA A 11 -3.04 -10.83 -5.78
N GLU A 12 -3.99 -11.69 -5.40
CA GLU A 12 -5.28 -11.82 -6.06
C GLU A 12 -6.29 -10.89 -5.37
N LYS A 13 -7.11 -10.22 -6.19
CA LYS A 13 -8.17 -9.34 -5.70
C LYS A 13 -9.11 -10.11 -4.77
N GLY A 14 -9.29 -9.62 -3.55
CA GLY A 14 -10.19 -10.21 -2.55
C GLY A 14 -9.56 -11.26 -1.64
N LYS A 15 -8.27 -11.60 -1.81
CA LYS A 15 -7.53 -12.42 -0.85
C LYS A 15 -6.82 -11.57 0.21
N ILE A 16 -6.84 -12.06 1.45
CA ILE A 16 -6.13 -11.44 2.59
C ILE A 16 -4.88 -12.28 2.87
N TYR A 17 -3.73 -11.62 2.91
CA TYR A 17 -2.41 -12.21 3.07
C TYR A 17 -1.87 -11.91 4.46
N THR A 18 -2.37 -12.63 5.47
CA THR A 18 -1.94 -12.48 6.87
C THR A 18 -0.53 -13.01 7.15
N HIS A 19 -0.01 -13.91 6.31
CA HIS A 19 1.34 -14.45 6.47
C HIS A 19 2.43 -13.50 5.94
N ILE A 20 2.05 -12.49 5.15
CA ILE A 20 2.99 -11.50 4.63
C ILE A 20 3.12 -10.38 5.66
N THR A 21 4.35 -10.17 6.12
CA THR A 21 4.69 -9.17 7.13
C THR A 21 5.83 -8.30 6.59
N GLY A 22 5.91 -7.06 7.05
CA GLY A 22 6.96 -6.15 6.62
C GLY A 22 6.59 -4.70 6.87
N GLU A 23 7.49 -3.79 6.51
CA GLU A 23 7.25 -2.36 6.57
C GLU A 23 7.47 -1.76 5.17
N ILE A 24 6.50 -0.98 4.69
CA ILE A 24 6.57 -0.27 3.42
C ILE A 24 6.46 1.22 3.72
N LYS A 25 7.52 1.96 3.43
CA LYS A 25 7.52 3.42 3.50
C LYS A 25 7.33 4.00 2.11
N ILE A 26 6.21 4.69 1.89
CA ILE A 26 5.94 5.42 0.65
C ILE A 26 6.15 6.90 0.94
N VAL A 27 7.11 7.51 0.23
CA VAL A 27 7.45 8.92 0.34
C VAL A 27 7.08 9.61 -0.96
N SER A 28 6.33 10.70 -0.88
CA SER A 28 5.89 11.48 -2.03
C SER A 28 6.11 12.97 -1.77
N GLU A 29 6.73 13.67 -2.73
CA GLU A 29 6.89 15.13 -2.67
C GLU A 29 5.53 15.83 -2.77
N ASN A 30 4.58 15.23 -3.49
CA ASN A 30 3.22 15.73 -3.62
C ASN A 30 2.25 15.06 -2.63
N PRO A 31 1.22 15.78 -2.15
CA PRO A 31 0.15 15.21 -1.33
C PRO A 31 -0.54 14.05 -2.05
N TYR A 32 -0.86 13.00 -1.31
CA TYR A 32 -1.56 11.86 -1.89
C TYR A 32 -2.96 12.27 -2.34
N CYS A 33 -3.30 11.93 -3.58
CA CYS A 33 -4.61 12.20 -4.14
C CYS A 33 -5.70 11.34 -3.47
N ALA A 34 -6.97 11.78 -3.45
CA ALA A 34 -8.06 11.02 -2.84
C ALA A 34 -8.21 9.60 -3.44
N SER A 35 -7.98 9.46 -4.76
CA SER A 35 -7.96 8.14 -5.42
C SER A 35 -6.75 7.29 -5.02
N CYS A 36 -5.63 7.92 -4.64
CA CYS A 36 -4.44 7.26 -4.12
C CYS A 36 -4.72 6.65 -2.74
N GLN A 37 -5.49 7.34 -1.90
CA GLN A 37 -5.90 6.84 -0.57
C GLN A 37 -6.75 5.57 -0.67
N GLY A 38 -7.70 5.50 -1.61
CA GLY A 38 -8.53 4.31 -1.80
C GLY A 38 -7.72 3.06 -2.14
N VAL A 39 -6.67 3.18 -2.96
CA VAL A 39 -5.78 2.07 -3.30
C VAL A 39 -4.93 1.64 -2.10
N ILE A 40 -4.47 2.59 -1.30
CA ILE A 40 -3.68 2.30 -0.09
C ILE A 40 -4.54 1.58 0.95
N GLN A 41 -5.79 2.01 1.12
CA GLN A 41 -6.73 1.36 2.02
C GLN A 41 -7.00 -0.09 1.61
N GLN A 42 -7.26 -0.35 0.32
CA GLN A 42 -7.42 -1.71 -0.20
C GLN A 42 -6.16 -2.57 0.04
N PHE A 43 -4.97 -1.98 -0.10
CA PHE A 43 -3.73 -2.70 0.20
C PHE A 43 -3.62 -3.05 1.69
N ASN A 44 -3.94 -2.12 2.60
CA ASN A 44 -3.88 -2.36 4.04
C ASN A 44 -4.89 -3.44 4.49
N GLU A 45 -6.07 -3.49 3.88
CA GLU A 45 -7.06 -4.55 4.10
C GLU A 45 -6.57 -5.93 3.61
N MET A 46 -5.90 -5.95 2.45
CA MET A 46 -5.34 -7.19 1.89
C MET A 46 -4.08 -7.66 2.63
N PHE A 47 -3.31 -6.75 3.23
CA PHE A 47 -2.05 -7.06 3.90
C PHE A 47 -2.03 -6.48 5.32
N PRO A 48 -2.85 -7.02 6.24
CA PRO A 48 -3.07 -6.42 7.56
C PRO A 48 -1.82 -6.40 8.45
N ASN A 49 -0.85 -7.26 8.17
CA ASN A 49 0.40 -7.35 8.92
C ASN A 49 1.58 -6.62 8.24
N VAL A 50 1.31 -5.88 7.16
CA VAL A 50 2.29 -5.01 6.52
C VAL A 50 2.07 -3.59 7.03
N LYS A 51 3.07 -3.04 7.70
CA LYS A 51 3.02 -1.67 8.23
C LYS A 51 3.30 -0.69 7.11
N LEU A 52 2.30 0.12 6.75
CA LEU A 52 2.46 1.19 5.77
C LEU A 52 2.76 2.53 6.44
N ILE A 53 3.87 3.14 6.06
CA ILE A 53 4.24 4.49 6.47
C ILE A 53 4.10 5.40 5.25
N LEU A 54 3.11 6.28 5.28
CA LEU A 54 2.89 7.28 4.25
C LEU A 54 3.53 8.59 4.70
N VAL A 55 4.42 9.13 3.89
CA VAL A 55 4.98 10.47 4.08
C VAL A 55 4.70 11.25 2.80
N ASP A 56 3.94 12.34 2.92
CA ASP A 56 3.63 13.24 1.82
C ASP A 56 3.96 14.70 2.13
N GLY A 57 4.06 15.50 1.07
CA GLY A 57 4.41 16.92 1.17
C GLY A 57 5.84 17.17 1.62
N VAL A 58 6.74 16.22 1.35
CA VAL A 58 8.16 16.35 1.69
C VAL A 58 8.77 17.37 0.73
N LYS A 59 9.36 18.42 1.29
CA LYS A 59 9.88 19.58 0.57
C LYS A 59 11.37 19.72 0.80
#